data_AF-A0A2G2XM81-F1
#
_entry.id   AF-A0A2G2XM81-F1
#
_cell.length_a   1.000
_cell.length_b   1.000
_cell.length_c   1.000
_cell.angle_alpha   90.00
_cell.angle_beta   90.00
_cell.angle_gamma   90.00
#
_symmetry.space_group_name_H-M   'P 1'
#
loop_
_entity.id
_entity.type
_entity.pdbx_description
1 polymer ?
#
loop_
_entity_poly.entity_id
_entity_poly.type
_entity_poly.pdbx_seq_one_letter_code
_entity_poly.pdbx_strand_id
1 'polypeptide(L)'
;MDKWMKLFVLGAGSYGKVYYAVKFHSSSLFAEIAAIKCSDIRCSFSLELEAEVLTTLKDCPNVVQFSGVSVSMANGIPTYNLFLEYACGGSLHDLITNSKRRMIKMSELEVGFYAYQLLNGVQHVHKKGWIHCDIKPANILVFDNERDGMHQLKLADFGLSLEVGDGMAYVTGRSLSNRGTLLYAPPESLTCGFHSKAYDIWSIGCTVAEMMTGNRVWIDQGTKEYLEWQIMNKDPVIPNNVSAIARDFLSKCLINDPLGRWTSEQLLQHPFIQQALCISMPKTQRVTREFEMQRMKESETIKDYSDRLLLIANKVRILGTELNDNRIVQKILVTLPERYEATIASLENTKDLSRLSLAEL
;
A
#
# COMPACT_ATOMS: atom_id res chain seq x y z
N MET A 1 9.65 -4.78 -37.16
CA MET A 1 8.63 -5.86 -37.15
C MET A 1 7.82 -5.58 -35.91
N ASP A 2 6.90 -4.61 -35.99
CA ASP A 2 6.47 -3.86 -34.81
C ASP A 2 5.24 -4.49 -34.17
N LYS A 3 5.28 -5.81 -33.97
CA LYS A 3 4.19 -6.60 -33.42
C LYS A 3 4.64 -7.27 -32.12
N TRP A 4 3.77 -7.26 -31.12
CA TRP A 4 3.97 -8.00 -29.88
C TRP A 4 4.02 -9.51 -30.12
N MET A 5 5.05 -10.14 -29.56
CA MET A 5 5.25 -11.59 -29.56
C MET A 5 5.10 -12.11 -28.14
N LYS A 6 4.07 -12.94 -27.89
CA LYS A 6 3.91 -13.67 -26.62
C LYS A 6 4.91 -14.83 -26.60
N LEU A 7 5.82 -14.85 -25.62
CA LEU A 7 6.88 -15.85 -25.54
C LEU A 7 6.52 -17.03 -24.64
N PHE A 8 6.25 -16.78 -23.36
CA PHE A 8 5.91 -17.83 -22.38
C PHE A 8 4.84 -17.34 -21.40
N VAL A 9 4.15 -18.30 -20.78
CA VAL A 9 3.09 -18.04 -19.79
C VAL A 9 3.73 -17.66 -18.45
N LEU A 10 3.34 -16.52 -17.90
CA LEU A 10 3.70 -16.08 -16.55
C LEU A 10 2.74 -16.63 -15.50
N GLY A 11 1.45 -16.74 -15.86
CA GLY A 11 0.42 -17.27 -14.98
C GLY A 11 -0.88 -17.56 -15.73
N ALA A 12 -1.73 -18.38 -15.13
CA ALA A 12 -3.07 -18.66 -15.61
C ALA A 12 -4.03 -18.62 -14.42
N GLY A 13 -5.12 -17.88 -14.56
CA GLY A 13 -6.15 -17.76 -13.54
C GLY A 13 -7.54 -17.82 -14.14
N SER A 14 -8.56 -17.56 -13.32
CA SER A 14 -9.97 -17.60 -13.70
C SER A 14 -10.31 -16.66 -14.86
N TYR A 15 -9.56 -15.55 -14.99
CA TYR A 15 -9.81 -14.48 -15.94
C TYR A 15 -8.96 -14.55 -17.21
N GLY A 16 -8.15 -15.60 -17.36
CA GLY A 16 -7.33 -15.81 -18.55
C GLY A 16 -5.87 -16.13 -18.26
N LYS A 17 -5.05 -15.99 -19.29
CA LYS A 17 -3.61 -16.28 -19.25
C LYS A 17 -2.81 -14.99 -19.35
N VAL A 18 -1.72 -14.92 -18.61
CA VAL A 18 -0.76 -13.83 -18.66
C VAL A 18 0.49 -14.33 -19.35
N TYR A 19 0.97 -13.60 -20.35
CA TYR A 19 2.16 -13.94 -21.12
C TYR A 19 3.24 -12.88 -20.93
N TYR A 20 4.49 -13.33 -20.82
CA TYR A 20 5.63 -12.46 -21.08
C TYR A 20 5.69 -12.18 -22.58
N ALA A 21 5.74 -10.91 -22.96
CA ALA A 21 5.74 -10.52 -24.36
C ALA A 21 6.81 -9.47 -24.65
N VAL A 22 7.32 -9.53 -25.87
CA VAL A 22 8.32 -8.59 -26.38
C VAL A 22 7.84 -7.96 -27.68
N LYS A 23 8.19 -6.69 -27.92
CA LYS A 23 8.00 -6.01 -29.19
C LYS A 23 9.33 -5.43 -29.64
N PHE A 24 9.80 -5.92 -30.79
CA PHE A 24 11.01 -5.41 -31.43
C PHE A 24 10.64 -4.28 -32.38
N HIS A 25 11.36 -3.17 -32.30
CA HIS A 25 11.22 -2.08 -33.27
C HIS A 25 12.32 -2.19 -34.30
N SER A 26 11.97 -2.03 -35.58
CA SER A 26 12.98 -2.02 -36.64
C SER A 26 14.00 -0.87 -36.50
N SER A 27 13.67 0.18 -35.74
CA SER A 27 14.49 1.37 -35.50
C SER A 27 15.23 1.38 -34.16
N SER A 28 15.08 0.35 -33.31
CA SER A 28 15.70 0.32 -31.97
C SER A 28 16.36 -1.02 -31.70
N LEU A 29 17.53 -0.98 -31.04
CA LEU A 29 18.19 -2.19 -30.51
C LEU A 29 17.51 -2.73 -29.26
N PHE A 30 16.64 -1.94 -28.61
CA PHE A 30 15.92 -2.32 -27.40
C PHE A 30 14.52 -2.81 -27.75
N ALA A 31 14.15 -3.97 -27.20
CA ALA A 31 12.79 -4.48 -27.24
C ALA A 31 11.96 -3.87 -26.11
N GLU A 32 10.70 -3.54 -26.39
CA GLU A 32 9.72 -3.28 -25.34
C GLU A 32 9.28 -4.59 -24.71
N ILE A 33 9.04 -4.57 -23.40
CA ILE A 33 8.60 -5.73 -22.62
C ILE A 33 7.24 -5.41 -22.00
N ALA A 34 6.33 -6.38 -22.02
CA ALA A 34 5.03 -6.28 -21.37
C ALA A 34 4.59 -7.64 -20.80
N ALA A 35 3.73 -7.59 -19.79
CA ALA A 35 2.87 -8.70 -19.44
C ALA A 35 1.53 -8.54 -20.18
N ILE A 36 1.17 -9.51 -21.03
CA ILE A 36 -0.10 -9.49 -21.76
C ILE A 36 -1.07 -10.45 -21.09
N LYS A 37 -2.05 -9.91 -20.38
CA LYS A 37 -3.20 -10.67 -19.86
C LYS A 37 -4.23 -10.80 -20.97
N CYS A 38 -4.68 -12.01 -21.26
CA CYS A 38 -5.62 -12.24 -22.36
C CYS A 38 -6.63 -13.34 -22.07
N SER A 39 -7.82 -13.16 -22.66
CA SER A 39 -8.92 -14.12 -22.64
C SER A 39 -9.66 -14.12 -23.98
N ASP A 40 -10.45 -15.16 -24.22
CA ASP A 40 -11.46 -15.15 -25.29
C ASP A 40 -12.35 -13.91 -25.12
N ILE A 41 -12.60 -13.18 -26.21
CA ILE A 41 -13.39 -11.94 -26.16
C ILE A 41 -14.81 -12.16 -25.62
N ARG A 42 -15.35 -13.38 -25.69
CA ARG A 42 -16.66 -13.71 -25.14
C ARG A 42 -16.65 -13.78 -23.61
N CYS A 43 -15.45 -13.83 -23.02
CA CYS A 43 -15.19 -13.93 -21.59
C CYS A 43 -14.28 -12.79 -21.10
N SER A 44 -14.18 -11.66 -21.81
CA SER A 44 -13.27 -10.55 -21.49
C SER A 44 -13.83 -9.51 -20.53
N PHE A 45 -15.07 -9.67 -20.02
CA PHE A 45 -15.71 -8.69 -19.14
C PHE A 45 -14.82 -8.25 -17.95
N SER A 46 -14.14 -9.18 -17.30
CA SER A 46 -13.21 -8.85 -16.19
C SER A 46 -11.97 -8.08 -16.66
N LEU A 47 -11.46 -8.35 -17.87
CA LEU A 47 -10.32 -7.63 -18.44
C LEU A 47 -10.72 -6.23 -18.93
N GLU A 48 -11.94 -6.09 -19.44
CA GLU A 48 -12.51 -4.80 -19.83
C GLU A 48 -12.72 -3.91 -18.60
N LEU A 49 -13.29 -4.45 -17.52
CA LEU A 49 -13.39 -3.76 -16.24
C LEU A 49 -12.00 -3.39 -15.68
N GLU A 50 -11.03 -4.31 -15.74
CA GLU A 50 -9.67 -4.01 -15.30
C GLU A 50 -9.04 -2.87 -16.12
N ALA A 51 -9.25 -2.82 -17.43
CA ALA A 51 -8.78 -1.73 -18.28
C ALA A 51 -9.46 -0.39 -17.94
N GLU A 52 -10.76 -0.40 -17.67
CA GLU A 52 -11.53 0.78 -17.23
C GLU A 52 -10.97 1.33 -15.92
N VAL A 53 -10.84 0.47 -14.91
CA VAL A 53 -10.30 0.85 -13.60
C VAL A 53 -8.90 1.41 -13.74
N LEU A 54 -7.98 0.69 -14.41
CA LEU A 54 -6.60 1.13 -14.61
C LEU A 54 -6.49 2.44 -15.40
N THR A 55 -7.47 2.77 -16.26
CA THR A 55 -7.54 4.08 -16.92
C THR A 55 -7.70 5.22 -15.92
N THR A 56 -8.44 5.00 -14.84
CA THR A 56 -8.69 6.01 -13.79
C THR A 56 -7.56 6.12 -12.75
N LEU A 57 -6.74 5.08 -12.63
CA LEU A 57 -5.67 4.92 -11.61
C LEU A 57 -4.26 5.25 -12.12
N LYS A 58 -4.17 5.92 -13.29
CA LYS A 58 -2.88 6.38 -13.84
C LYS A 58 -2.14 7.23 -12.81
N ASP A 59 -0.81 7.20 -12.91
CA ASP A 59 0.13 7.97 -12.07
C ASP A 59 0.28 7.49 -10.61
N CYS A 60 -0.37 6.40 -10.20
CA CYS A 60 -0.11 5.79 -8.90
C CYS A 60 1.08 4.81 -8.96
N PRO A 61 2.20 5.08 -8.23
CA PRO A 61 3.37 4.20 -8.26
C PRO A 61 3.13 2.82 -7.63
N ASN A 62 2.08 2.68 -6.82
CA ASN A 62 1.71 1.45 -6.13
C ASN A 62 0.53 0.71 -6.79
N VAL A 63 0.22 1.05 -8.05
CA VAL A 63 -0.76 0.34 -8.89
C VAL A 63 -0.08 -0.01 -10.22
N VAL A 64 -0.33 -1.21 -10.72
CA VAL A 64 0.23 -1.69 -11.99
C VAL A 64 -0.21 -0.76 -13.13
N GLN A 65 0.72 -0.36 -13.97
CA GLN A 65 0.46 0.48 -15.13
C GLN A 65 0.07 -0.37 -16.33
N PHE A 66 -0.89 0.11 -17.10
CA PHE A 66 -1.29 -0.49 -18.36
C PHE A 66 -1.02 0.47 -19.52
N SER A 67 -0.63 -0.07 -20.67
CA SER A 67 -0.31 0.71 -21.87
C SER A 67 -1.43 0.71 -22.92
N GLY A 68 -2.46 -0.12 -22.72
CA GLY A 68 -3.64 -0.15 -23.57
C GLY A 68 -4.19 -1.56 -23.74
N VAL A 69 -5.08 -1.69 -24.74
CA VAL A 69 -5.79 -2.93 -25.05
C VAL A 69 -5.73 -3.22 -26.55
N SER A 70 -5.82 -4.48 -26.95
CA SER A 70 -5.99 -4.85 -28.36
C SER A 70 -6.76 -6.15 -28.53
N VAL A 71 -7.39 -6.31 -29.69
CA VAL A 71 -8.02 -7.57 -30.10
C VAL A 71 -7.14 -8.25 -31.14
N SER A 72 -6.88 -9.54 -30.94
CA SER A 72 -6.07 -10.36 -31.84
C SER A 72 -6.73 -11.70 -32.11
N MET A 73 -6.35 -12.38 -33.19
CA MET A 73 -6.77 -13.76 -33.43
C MET A 73 -5.75 -14.74 -32.84
N ALA A 74 -6.18 -15.59 -31.91
CA ALA A 74 -5.39 -16.70 -31.38
C ALA A 74 -6.10 -18.02 -31.70
N ASN A 75 -5.47 -18.90 -32.49
CA ASN A 75 -6.06 -20.18 -32.91
C ASN A 75 -7.46 -20.06 -33.54
N GLY A 76 -7.70 -19.00 -34.32
CA GLY A 76 -9.00 -18.74 -34.93
C GLY A 76 -10.05 -18.12 -33.99
N ILE A 77 -9.70 -17.82 -32.73
CA ILE A 77 -10.59 -17.23 -31.73
C ILE A 77 -10.21 -15.76 -31.48
N PRO A 78 -11.15 -14.80 -31.60
CA PRO A 78 -10.93 -13.43 -31.18
C PRO A 78 -10.58 -13.35 -29.69
N THR A 79 -9.45 -12.75 -29.38
CA THR A 79 -8.84 -12.72 -28.06
C THR A 79 -8.62 -11.26 -27.65
N TYR A 80 -9.13 -10.88 -26.49
CA TYR A 80 -8.89 -9.59 -25.86
C TYR A 80 -7.53 -9.62 -25.17
N ASN A 81 -6.73 -8.57 -25.32
CA ASN A 81 -5.40 -8.44 -24.74
C ASN A 81 -5.30 -7.12 -23.96
N LEU A 82 -4.97 -7.23 -22.69
CA LEU A 82 -4.61 -6.11 -21.82
C LEU A 82 -3.09 -6.09 -21.64
N PHE A 83 -2.46 -4.96 -21.93
CA PHE A 83 -1.02 -4.78 -21.87
C PHE A 83 -0.63 -4.10 -20.56
N LEU A 84 0.10 -4.82 -19.73
CA LEU A 84 0.54 -4.38 -18.40
C LEU A 84 2.07 -4.28 -18.38
N GLU A 85 2.59 -3.42 -17.51
CA GLU A 85 4.02 -3.46 -17.19
C GLU A 85 4.42 -4.83 -16.60
N TYR A 86 5.63 -5.28 -16.91
CA TYR A 86 6.10 -6.59 -16.48
C TYR A 86 6.77 -6.52 -15.09
N ALA A 87 6.26 -7.31 -14.15
CA ALA A 87 6.82 -7.47 -12.81
C ALA A 87 7.88 -8.57 -12.79
N CYS A 88 9.16 -8.18 -12.86
CA CYS A 88 10.29 -9.11 -12.88
C CYS A 88 10.46 -9.93 -11.59
N GLY A 89 10.02 -9.39 -10.43
CA GLY A 89 10.11 -10.05 -9.13
C GLY A 89 8.97 -11.04 -8.85
N GLY A 90 8.04 -11.24 -9.79
CA GLY A 90 6.87 -12.09 -9.60
C GLY A 90 5.82 -11.43 -8.68
N SER A 91 5.20 -12.23 -7.81
CA SER A 91 4.20 -11.77 -6.85
C SER A 91 4.71 -11.75 -5.41
N LEU A 92 4.01 -11.02 -4.53
CA LEU A 92 4.28 -11.04 -3.10
C LEU A 92 4.06 -12.46 -2.52
N HIS A 93 3.17 -13.25 -3.10
CA HIS A 93 3.01 -14.66 -2.74
C HIS A 93 4.31 -15.46 -2.94
N ASP A 94 4.99 -15.24 -4.08
CA ASP A 94 6.27 -15.87 -4.38
C ASP A 94 7.34 -15.42 -3.38
N LEU A 95 7.36 -14.12 -3.06
CA LEU A 95 8.30 -13.54 -2.10
C LEU A 95 8.12 -14.15 -0.69
N ILE A 96 6.88 -14.24 -0.19
CA ILE A 96 6.55 -14.86 1.11
C ILE A 96 6.93 -16.34 1.12
N THR A 97 6.60 -17.06 0.04
CA THR A 97 6.87 -18.50 -0.08
C THR A 97 8.37 -18.79 -0.13
N ASN A 98 9.13 -17.98 -0.87
CA ASN A 98 10.59 -18.07 -0.93
C ASN A 98 11.25 -17.75 0.42
N SER A 99 10.77 -16.73 1.12
CA SER A 99 11.16 -16.40 2.50
C SER A 99 10.96 -17.59 3.45
N LYS A 100 9.77 -18.21 3.40
CA LYS A 100 9.43 -19.39 4.20
C LYS A 100 10.32 -20.59 3.87
N ARG A 101 10.52 -20.90 2.59
CA ARG A 101 11.36 -22.02 2.11
C ARG A 101 12.81 -21.88 2.56
N ARG A 102 13.31 -20.65 2.61
CA ARG A 102 14.68 -20.33 3.07
C ARG A 102 14.79 -20.20 4.60
N MET A 103 13.66 -20.26 5.32
CA MET A 103 13.58 -19.99 6.76
C MET A 103 14.11 -18.59 7.15
N ILE A 104 14.00 -17.62 6.25
CA ILE A 104 14.41 -16.23 6.47
C ILE A 104 13.14 -15.39 6.50
N LYS A 105 12.62 -15.08 7.69
CA LYS A 105 11.42 -14.25 7.83
C LYS A 105 11.67 -12.82 7.37
N MET A 106 10.65 -12.21 6.76
CA MET A 106 10.64 -10.77 6.49
C MET A 106 10.72 -10.01 7.81
N SER A 107 11.55 -8.98 7.87
CA SER A 107 11.64 -8.14 9.07
C SER A 107 10.38 -7.29 9.21
N GLU A 108 9.99 -6.94 10.44
CA GLU A 108 8.83 -6.05 10.65
C GLU A 108 9.00 -4.68 9.96
N LEU A 109 10.24 -4.23 9.77
CA LEU A 109 10.55 -3.01 9.02
C LEU A 109 10.24 -3.15 7.53
N GLU A 110 10.66 -4.26 6.94
CA GLU A 110 10.34 -4.60 5.55
C GLU A 110 8.83 -4.76 5.36
N VAL A 111 8.17 -5.49 6.26
CA VAL A 111 6.71 -5.66 6.24
C VAL A 111 5.99 -4.32 6.41
N GLY A 112 6.45 -3.44 7.30
CA GLY A 112 5.87 -2.11 7.47
C GLY A 112 6.04 -1.24 6.24
N PHE A 113 7.16 -1.35 5.52
CA PHE A 113 7.38 -0.64 4.27
C PHE A 113 6.50 -1.17 3.13
N TYR A 114 6.30 -2.49 3.04
CA TYR A 114 5.36 -3.07 2.10
C TYR A 114 3.91 -2.72 2.45
N ALA A 115 3.54 -2.73 3.73
CA ALA A 115 2.22 -2.27 4.18
C ALA A 115 1.98 -0.80 3.80
N TYR A 116 2.99 0.08 3.93
CA TYR A 116 2.90 1.46 3.46
C TYR A 116 2.60 1.55 1.96
N GLN A 117 3.30 0.77 1.14
CA GLN A 117 3.09 0.74 -0.31
C GLN A 117 1.67 0.28 -0.67
N LEU A 118 1.17 -0.77 -0.02
CA LEU A 118 -0.20 -1.26 -0.19
C LEU A 118 -1.24 -0.21 0.21
N LEU A 119 -1.03 0.47 1.35
CA LEU A 119 -1.92 1.52 1.83
C LEU A 119 -1.96 2.74 0.90
N ASN A 120 -0.82 3.14 0.30
CA ASN A 120 -0.81 4.21 -0.70
C ASN A 120 -1.55 3.81 -1.98
N GLY A 121 -1.32 2.58 -2.46
CA GLY A 121 -2.02 2.04 -3.63
C GLY A 121 -3.53 2.02 -3.39
N VAL A 122 -3.97 1.43 -2.28
CA VAL A 122 -5.40 1.31 -1.99
C VAL A 122 -6.06 2.67 -1.72
N GLN A 123 -5.35 3.60 -1.08
CA GLN A 123 -5.86 4.96 -0.90
C GLN A 123 -6.16 5.63 -2.25
N HIS A 124 -5.26 5.46 -3.22
CA HIS A 124 -5.47 6.02 -4.55
C HIS A 124 -6.69 5.39 -5.24
N VAL A 125 -6.83 4.06 -5.15
CA VAL A 125 -8.02 3.32 -5.63
C VAL A 125 -9.30 3.87 -5.00
N HIS A 126 -9.32 4.00 -3.68
CA HIS A 126 -10.47 4.48 -2.91
C HIS A 126 -10.83 5.95 -3.23
N LYS A 127 -9.84 6.81 -3.45
CA LYS A 127 -10.05 8.21 -3.85
C LYS A 127 -10.63 8.36 -5.25
N LYS A 128 -10.43 7.37 -6.12
CA LYS A 128 -11.01 7.30 -7.46
C LYS A 128 -12.39 6.64 -7.50
N GLY A 129 -12.96 6.33 -6.32
CA GLY A 129 -14.31 5.79 -6.22
C GLY A 129 -14.40 4.28 -6.43
N TRP A 130 -13.27 3.57 -6.36
CA TRP A 130 -13.21 2.12 -6.55
C TRP A 130 -12.94 1.38 -5.24
N ILE A 131 -13.38 0.12 -5.18
CA ILE A 131 -12.99 -0.89 -4.20
C ILE A 131 -12.33 -2.04 -4.98
N HIS A 132 -11.15 -2.48 -4.59
CA HIS A 132 -10.41 -3.52 -5.32
C HIS A 132 -11.06 -4.91 -5.18
N CYS A 133 -11.55 -5.25 -3.98
CA CYS A 133 -12.26 -6.50 -3.65
C CYS A 133 -11.45 -7.81 -3.71
N ASP A 134 -10.21 -7.83 -4.19
CA ASP A 134 -9.39 -9.06 -4.28
C ASP A 134 -7.90 -8.81 -3.98
N ILE A 135 -7.63 -7.96 -2.98
CA ILE A 135 -6.26 -7.77 -2.48
C ILE A 135 -5.79 -9.04 -1.77
N LYS A 136 -4.68 -9.59 -2.24
CA LYS A 136 -4.02 -10.78 -1.69
C LYS A 136 -2.57 -10.82 -2.20
N PRO A 137 -1.65 -11.57 -1.54
CA PRO A 137 -0.27 -11.69 -1.99
C PRO A 137 -0.08 -12.05 -3.47
N ALA A 138 -0.99 -12.85 -4.05
CA ALA A 138 -0.92 -13.25 -5.47
C ALA A 138 -1.25 -12.11 -6.46
N ASN A 139 -2.00 -11.09 -6.01
CA ASN A 139 -2.41 -9.92 -6.80
C ASN A 139 -1.57 -8.67 -6.46
N ILE A 140 -0.48 -8.85 -5.72
CA ILE A 140 0.49 -7.80 -5.42
C ILE A 140 1.77 -8.16 -6.16
N LEU A 141 2.14 -7.34 -7.14
CA LEU A 141 3.28 -7.58 -8.01
C LEU A 141 4.54 -6.93 -7.45
N VAL A 142 5.66 -7.64 -7.61
CA VAL A 142 6.97 -7.27 -7.09
C VAL A 142 7.83 -6.78 -8.26
N PHE A 143 8.29 -5.54 -8.16
CA PHE A 143 9.22 -4.92 -9.09
C PHE A 143 10.54 -4.69 -8.37
N ASP A 144 11.64 -4.87 -9.09
CA ASP A 144 12.95 -4.51 -8.58
C ASP A 144 13.01 -2.99 -8.41
N ASN A 145 13.42 -2.56 -7.23
CA ASN A 145 13.78 -1.19 -6.96
C ASN A 145 15.21 -1.19 -6.46
N GLU A 146 16.09 -0.56 -7.22
CA GLU A 146 17.52 -0.46 -6.89
C GLU A 146 17.78 0.48 -5.71
N ARG A 147 16.77 1.23 -5.26
CA ARG A 147 16.88 2.08 -4.07
C ARG A 147 16.69 1.24 -2.80
N ASP A 148 17.76 1.16 -2.01
CA ASP A 148 17.76 0.72 -0.62
C ASP A 148 17.45 -0.78 -0.37
N GLY A 149 17.49 -1.60 -1.42
CA GLY A 149 17.39 -3.06 -1.32
C GLY A 149 15.99 -3.60 -0.99
N MET A 150 14.96 -2.74 -1.04
CA MET A 150 13.55 -3.10 -0.83
C MET A 150 12.81 -3.13 -2.16
N HIS A 151 11.88 -4.07 -2.34
CA HIS A 151 11.11 -4.14 -3.58
C HIS A 151 10.05 -3.03 -3.70
N GLN A 152 9.73 -2.65 -4.94
CA GLN A 152 8.55 -1.86 -5.23
C GLN A 152 7.36 -2.80 -5.41
N LEU A 153 6.30 -2.56 -4.63
CA LEU A 153 5.05 -3.33 -4.71
C LEU A 153 3.97 -2.52 -5.43
N LYS A 154 3.21 -3.21 -6.27
CA LYS A 154 2.05 -2.64 -6.97
C LYS A 154 0.84 -3.55 -6.89
N LEU A 155 -0.33 -2.98 -6.61
CA LEU A 155 -1.61 -3.66 -6.71
C LEU A 155 -1.93 -3.99 -8.18
N ALA A 156 -2.48 -5.17 -8.43
CA ALA A 156 -2.84 -5.67 -9.75
C ALA A 156 -4.13 -6.50 -9.70
N ASP A 157 -4.65 -6.87 -10.86
CA ASP A 157 -5.87 -7.67 -11.02
C ASP A 157 -7.14 -6.99 -10.50
N PHE A 158 -7.55 -5.93 -11.22
CA PHE A 158 -8.75 -5.17 -10.92
C PHE A 158 -10.04 -5.77 -11.50
N GLY A 159 -10.00 -7.01 -12.01
CA GLY A 159 -11.13 -7.64 -12.70
C GLY A 159 -12.34 -7.96 -11.81
N LEU A 160 -12.22 -7.78 -10.49
CA LEU A 160 -13.30 -7.93 -9.51
C LEU A 160 -13.71 -6.62 -8.84
N SER A 161 -13.14 -5.49 -9.27
CA SER A 161 -13.36 -4.19 -8.62
C SER A 161 -14.83 -3.77 -8.66
N LEU A 162 -15.18 -2.89 -7.72
CA LEU A 162 -16.51 -2.29 -7.61
C LEU A 162 -16.39 -0.78 -7.68
N GLU A 163 -17.18 -0.17 -8.55
CA GLU A 163 -17.38 1.27 -8.55
C GLU A 163 -18.38 1.62 -7.44
N VAL A 164 -17.99 2.51 -6.55
CA VAL A 164 -18.87 3.10 -5.53
C VAL A 164 -18.97 4.62 -5.64
N GLY A 165 -18.11 5.25 -6.45
CA GLY A 165 -18.08 6.71 -6.64
C GLY A 165 -17.89 7.44 -5.30
N ASP A 166 -18.72 8.46 -5.06
CA ASP A 166 -18.83 9.16 -3.77
C ASP A 166 -19.65 8.40 -2.73
N GLY A 167 -20.25 7.27 -3.12
CA GLY A 167 -20.98 6.37 -2.23
C GLY A 167 -20.06 5.69 -1.22
N MET A 168 -20.65 5.29 -0.09
CA MET A 168 -19.90 4.68 1.02
C MET A 168 -19.72 3.16 0.87
N ALA A 169 -20.65 2.48 0.20
CA ALA A 169 -20.63 1.02 0.07
C ALA A 169 -21.56 0.54 -1.06
N TYR A 170 -21.28 -0.67 -1.53
CA TYR A 170 -22.16 -1.50 -2.36
C TYR A 170 -22.75 -2.63 -1.50
N VAL A 171 -24.06 -2.83 -1.55
CA VAL A 171 -24.75 -3.83 -0.74
C VAL A 171 -25.62 -4.69 -1.65
N THR A 172 -25.30 -5.98 -1.75
CA THR A 172 -26.12 -6.92 -2.53
C THR A 172 -27.41 -7.32 -1.81
N GLY A 173 -27.42 -7.21 -0.47
CA GLY A 173 -28.48 -7.73 0.40
C GLY A 173 -28.57 -9.26 0.43
N ARG A 174 -27.57 -9.96 -0.12
CA ARG A 174 -27.52 -11.43 -0.19
C ARG A 174 -26.34 -11.95 0.63
N SER A 175 -26.61 -12.90 1.51
CA SER A 175 -25.54 -13.65 2.20
C SER A 175 -24.72 -14.45 1.19
N LEU A 176 -23.45 -14.71 1.52
CA LEU A 176 -22.47 -15.44 0.72
C LEU A 176 -22.21 -14.83 -0.67
N SER A 177 -22.39 -13.51 -0.80
CA SER A 177 -22.16 -12.78 -2.06
C SER A 177 -20.76 -12.17 -2.14
N ASN A 178 -19.77 -12.77 -1.49
CA ASN A 178 -18.40 -12.31 -1.54
C ASN A 178 -17.85 -12.37 -2.98
N ARG A 179 -17.21 -11.28 -3.42
CA ARG A 179 -16.59 -11.17 -4.75
C ARG A 179 -15.17 -11.70 -4.80
N GLY A 180 -14.40 -11.54 -3.73
CA GLY A 180 -12.97 -11.82 -3.71
C GLY A 180 -12.60 -13.23 -3.27
N THR A 181 -11.30 -13.43 -3.04
CA THR A 181 -10.78 -14.67 -2.46
C THR A 181 -11.17 -14.78 -0.99
N LEU A 182 -11.92 -15.83 -0.62
CA LEU A 182 -12.45 -16.04 0.74
C LEU A 182 -11.41 -15.87 1.86
N LEU A 183 -10.19 -16.37 1.65
CA LEU A 183 -9.10 -16.30 2.64
C LEU A 183 -8.68 -14.87 3.03
N TYR A 184 -9.11 -13.85 2.28
CA TYR A 184 -8.83 -12.44 2.54
C TYR A 184 -10.12 -11.61 2.63
N ALA A 185 -11.28 -12.27 2.58
CA ALA A 185 -12.57 -11.61 2.62
C ALA A 185 -12.96 -11.25 4.07
N PRO A 186 -13.58 -10.09 4.30
CA PRO A 186 -14.07 -9.71 5.60
C PRO A 186 -15.44 -10.36 5.90
N PRO A 187 -15.80 -10.52 7.18
CA PRO A 187 -17.06 -11.19 7.57
C PRO A 187 -18.31 -10.54 6.98
N GLU A 188 -18.37 -9.21 6.90
CA GLU A 188 -19.54 -8.49 6.38
C GLU A 188 -19.85 -8.77 4.90
N SER A 189 -18.85 -9.18 4.11
CA SER A 189 -19.05 -9.59 2.72
C SER A 189 -19.82 -10.92 2.60
N LEU A 190 -19.73 -11.78 3.62
CA LEU A 190 -20.41 -13.07 3.68
C LEU A 190 -21.74 -12.98 4.43
N THR A 191 -21.84 -12.19 5.48
CA THR A 191 -23.06 -12.09 6.28
C THR A 191 -24.16 -11.30 5.58
N CYS A 192 -23.83 -10.14 5.01
CA CYS A 192 -24.81 -9.24 4.39
C CYS A 192 -24.43 -8.76 2.97
N GLY A 193 -23.33 -9.26 2.41
CA GLY A 193 -22.91 -8.87 1.07
C GLY A 193 -22.45 -7.42 0.97
N PHE A 194 -21.98 -6.87 2.10
CA PHE A 194 -21.53 -5.50 2.21
C PHE A 194 -20.09 -5.36 1.71
N HIS A 195 -19.90 -4.50 0.72
CA HIS A 195 -18.60 -4.18 0.14
C HIS A 195 -18.38 -2.68 0.25
N SER A 196 -17.39 -2.28 1.05
CA SER A 196 -16.97 -0.89 1.18
C SER A 196 -15.45 -0.80 1.05
N LYS A 197 -14.90 0.41 1.13
CA LYS A 197 -13.45 0.64 1.23
C LYS A 197 -12.82 -0.14 2.39
N ALA A 198 -13.58 -0.41 3.46
CA ALA A 198 -13.14 -1.21 4.60
C ALA A 198 -12.84 -2.67 4.21
N TYR A 199 -13.45 -3.21 3.15
CA TYR A 199 -13.17 -4.55 2.64
C TYR A 199 -11.68 -4.70 2.32
N ASP A 200 -11.15 -3.75 1.53
CA ASP A 200 -9.74 -3.80 1.11
C ASP A 200 -8.79 -3.65 2.30
N ILE A 201 -9.17 -2.88 3.33
CA ILE A 201 -8.38 -2.74 4.56
C ILE A 201 -8.26 -4.06 5.30
N TRP A 202 -9.35 -4.83 5.40
CA TRP A 202 -9.30 -6.17 5.98
C TRP A 202 -8.36 -7.09 5.20
N SER A 203 -8.51 -7.11 3.87
CA SER A 203 -7.65 -7.91 2.99
C SER A 203 -6.16 -7.54 3.11
N ILE A 204 -5.85 -6.25 3.28
CA ILE A 204 -4.49 -5.78 3.59
C ILE A 204 -4.04 -6.30 4.96
N GLY A 205 -4.89 -6.25 5.98
CA GLY A 205 -4.59 -6.82 7.31
C GLY A 205 -4.21 -8.31 7.24
N CYS A 206 -4.99 -9.12 6.52
CA CYS A 206 -4.69 -10.52 6.28
C CYS A 206 -3.34 -10.70 5.55
N THR A 207 -3.10 -9.91 4.50
CA THR A 207 -1.85 -9.92 3.72
C THR A 207 -0.63 -9.57 4.58
N VAL A 208 -0.74 -8.55 5.44
CA VAL A 208 0.34 -8.12 6.35
C VAL A 208 0.66 -9.20 7.38
N ALA A 209 -0.37 -9.83 7.97
CA ALA A 209 -0.16 -10.96 8.89
C ALA A 209 0.53 -12.15 8.20
N GLU A 210 0.21 -12.41 6.93
CA GLU A 210 0.85 -13.46 6.14
C GLU A 210 2.32 -13.13 5.82
N MET A 211 2.65 -11.87 5.50
CA MET A 211 4.05 -11.44 5.34
C MET A 211 4.87 -11.65 6.62
N MET A 212 4.30 -11.36 7.79
CA MET A 212 5.00 -11.50 9.08
C MET A 212 5.28 -12.96 9.45
N THR A 213 4.40 -13.88 9.07
CA THR A 213 4.44 -15.27 9.58
C THR A 213 4.74 -16.32 8.53
N GLY A 214 4.57 -16.00 7.25
CA GLY A 214 4.54 -16.98 6.16
C GLY A 214 3.32 -17.91 6.18
N ASN A 215 2.27 -17.59 6.94
CA ASN A 215 1.05 -18.38 7.06
C ASN A 215 -0.19 -17.50 6.93
N ARG A 216 -1.23 -18.04 6.31
CA ARG A 216 -2.54 -17.40 6.23
C ARG A 216 -3.19 -17.31 7.62
N VAL A 217 -4.03 -16.30 7.83
CA VAL A 217 -4.75 -16.08 9.11
C VAL A 217 -5.89 -17.06 9.35
N TRP A 218 -6.35 -17.72 8.29
CA TRP A 218 -7.36 -18.79 8.33
C TRP A 218 -6.72 -20.13 7.98
N ILE A 219 -7.11 -21.16 8.73
CA ILE A 219 -6.70 -22.54 8.45
C ILE A 219 -7.75 -23.17 7.54
N ASP A 220 -7.39 -23.40 6.28
CA ASP A 220 -8.21 -24.14 5.33
C ASP A 220 -8.19 -25.62 5.69
N GLN A 221 -9.29 -26.12 6.24
CA GLN A 221 -9.46 -27.51 6.67
C GLN A 221 -10.37 -28.32 5.72
N GLY A 222 -10.57 -27.86 4.48
CA GLY A 222 -10.97 -28.76 3.39
C GLY A 222 -12.38 -28.60 2.82
N THR A 223 -13.19 -27.63 3.27
CA THR A 223 -14.44 -27.25 2.57
C THR A 223 -14.65 -25.75 2.56
N LYS A 224 -15.26 -25.25 1.48
CA LYS A 224 -15.59 -23.83 1.30
C LYS A 224 -16.54 -23.36 2.41
N GLU A 225 -17.53 -24.18 2.74
CA GLU A 225 -18.57 -23.91 3.71
C GLU A 225 -17.99 -23.78 5.13
N TYR A 226 -16.99 -24.60 5.47
CA TYR A 226 -16.30 -24.48 6.75
C TYR A 226 -15.48 -23.18 6.83
N LEU A 227 -14.79 -22.81 5.75
CA LEU A 227 -14.06 -21.54 5.71
C LEU A 227 -15.01 -20.34 5.83
N GLU A 228 -16.15 -20.36 5.14
CA GLU A 228 -17.19 -19.34 5.27
C GLU A 228 -17.70 -19.25 6.72
N TRP A 229 -17.98 -20.40 7.35
CA TRP A 229 -18.38 -20.45 8.75
C TRP A 229 -17.30 -19.89 9.69
N GLN A 230 -16.02 -20.21 9.47
CA GLN A 230 -14.91 -19.66 10.25
C GLN A 230 -14.86 -18.14 10.13
N ILE A 231 -14.91 -17.60 8.92
CA ILE A 231 -14.84 -16.15 8.68
C ILE A 231 -16.02 -15.43 9.36
N MET A 232 -17.22 -16.01 9.32
CA MET A 232 -18.42 -15.38 9.91
C MET A 232 -18.48 -15.48 11.44
N ASN A 233 -17.82 -16.46 12.07
CA ASN A 233 -18.05 -16.80 13.48
C ASN A 233 -16.79 -16.80 14.36
N LYS A 234 -15.61 -16.58 13.78
CA LYS A 234 -14.33 -16.56 14.51
C LYS A 234 -13.51 -15.35 14.10
N ASP A 235 -12.58 -14.96 14.98
CA ASP A 235 -11.59 -13.95 14.65
C ASP A 235 -10.40 -14.56 13.89
N PRO A 236 -9.78 -13.81 12.96
CA PRO A 236 -8.57 -14.24 12.28
C PRO A 236 -7.42 -14.43 13.29
N VAL A 237 -6.55 -15.41 13.05
CA VAL A 237 -5.43 -15.67 13.95
C VAL A 237 -4.38 -14.56 13.81
N ILE A 238 -4.37 -13.64 14.77
CA ILE A 238 -3.32 -12.63 14.87
C ILE A 238 -2.04 -13.29 15.45
N PRO A 239 -0.87 -13.08 14.85
CA PRO A 239 0.36 -13.68 15.34
C PRO A 239 0.73 -13.19 16.75
N ASN A 240 1.12 -14.11 17.64
CA ASN A 240 1.60 -13.75 18.97
C ASN A 240 3.09 -13.37 18.99
N ASN A 241 3.85 -13.83 18.00
CA ASN A 241 5.31 -13.66 17.87
C ASN A 241 5.73 -12.40 17.09
N VAL A 242 4.88 -11.36 17.08
CA VAL A 242 5.17 -10.04 16.51
C VAL A 242 5.19 -8.98 17.61
N SER A 243 5.78 -7.82 17.33
CA SER A 243 5.84 -6.69 18.26
C SER A 243 4.44 -6.19 18.65
N ALA A 244 4.35 -5.51 19.79
CA ALA A 244 3.10 -4.89 20.22
C ALA A 244 2.57 -3.87 19.20
N ILE A 245 3.48 -3.18 18.50
CA ILE A 245 3.14 -2.16 17.49
C ILE A 245 2.58 -2.82 16.22
N ALA A 246 3.19 -3.92 15.76
CA ALA A 246 2.66 -4.71 14.65
C ALA A 246 1.29 -5.32 15.00
N ARG A 247 1.13 -5.82 16.23
CA ARG A 247 -0.13 -6.38 16.71
C ARG A 247 -1.24 -5.33 16.78
N ASP A 248 -0.93 -4.12 17.27
CA ASP A 248 -1.89 -3.01 17.30
C ASP A 248 -2.31 -2.62 15.88
N PHE A 249 -1.36 -2.52 14.94
CA PHE A 249 -1.67 -2.26 13.52
C PHE A 249 -2.65 -3.29 12.94
N LEU A 250 -2.37 -4.59 13.13
CA LEU A 250 -3.26 -5.66 12.67
C LEU A 250 -4.64 -5.58 13.33
N SER A 251 -4.71 -5.21 14.61
CA SER A 251 -5.99 -5.03 15.32
C SER A 251 -6.84 -3.89 14.75
N LYS A 252 -6.22 -2.86 14.15
CA LYS A 252 -6.95 -1.77 13.49
C LYS A 252 -7.46 -2.17 12.10
N CYS A 253 -6.72 -3.03 11.39
CA CYS A 253 -7.13 -3.56 10.09
C CYS A 253 -8.24 -4.62 10.21
N LEU A 254 -8.20 -5.45 11.26
CA LEU A 254 -9.05 -6.63 11.42
C LEU A 254 -10.22 -6.39 12.41
N ILE A 255 -10.77 -5.18 12.41
CA ILE A 255 -11.99 -4.86 13.16
C ILE A 255 -13.19 -5.44 12.42
N ASN A 256 -14.00 -6.27 13.10
CA ASN A 256 -15.17 -6.93 12.51
C ASN A 256 -16.23 -5.94 12.02
N ASP A 257 -16.49 -4.86 12.77
CA ASP A 257 -17.36 -3.78 12.30
C ASP A 257 -16.66 -2.95 11.21
N PRO A 258 -17.15 -2.95 9.96
CA PRO A 258 -16.54 -2.19 8.87
C PRO A 258 -16.59 -0.68 9.10
N LEU A 259 -17.52 -0.16 9.91
CA LEU A 259 -17.62 1.28 10.20
C LEU A 259 -16.60 1.74 11.25
N GLY A 260 -16.23 0.84 12.17
CA GLY A 260 -15.16 1.07 13.15
C GLY A 260 -13.76 0.74 12.63
N ARG A 261 -13.65 0.05 11.49
CA ARG A 261 -12.38 -0.32 10.85
C ARG A 261 -11.65 0.91 10.34
N TRP A 262 -10.35 0.98 10.61
CA TRP A 262 -9.56 2.16 10.24
C TRP A 262 -9.45 2.31 8.72
N THR A 263 -9.39 3.56 8.25
CA THR A 263 -9.18 3.85 6.83
C THR A 263 -7.70 3.78 6.45
N SER A 264 -7.43 3.76 5.15
CA SER A 264 -6.05 3.83 4.63
C SER A 264 -5.29 5.06 5.14
N GLU A 265 -5.95 6.22 5.21
CA GLU A 265 -5.42 7.49 5.71
C GLU A 265 -4.99 7.38 7.18
N GLN A 266 -5.83 6.78 8.01
CA GLN A 266 -5.56 6.58 9.43
C GLN A 266 -4.40 5.59 9.63
N LEU A 267 -4.42 4.48 8.90
CA LEU A 267 -3.36 3.45 8.97
C LEU A 267 -2.01 3.95 8.47
N LEU A 268 -1.97 4.85 7.49
CA LEU A 268 -0.72 5.47 7.04
C LEU A 268 -0.05 6.28 8.17
N GLN A 269 -0.81 6.81 9.13
CA GLN A 269 -0.26 7.54 10.29
C GLN A 269 0.10 6.60 11.46
N HIS A 270 -0.16 5.30 11.34
CA HIS A 270 0.07 4.35 12.42
C HIS A 270 1.57 4.19 12.72
N PRO A 271 1.99 4.06 14.00
CA PRO A 271 3.41 3.92 14.38
C PRO A 271 4.16 2.81 13.64
N PHE A 272 3.50 1.68 13.36
CA PHE A 272 4.07 0.58 12.57
C PHE A 272 4.58 1.05 11.19
N ILE A 273 3.80 1.87 10.50
CA ILE A 273 4.13 2.43 9.20
C ILE A 273 5.21 3.52 9.33
N GLN A 274 5.03 4.43 10.29
CA GLN A 274 5.94 5.55 10.50
C GLN A 274 7.35 5.09 10.88
N GLN A 275 7.48 4.03 11.66
CA GLN A 275 8.78 3.45 12.02
C GLN A 275 9.50 2.84 10.82
N ALA A 276 8.79 2.07 9.99
CA ALA A 276 9.36 1.48 8.77
C ALA A 276 9.87 2.56 7.80
N LEU A 277 9.06 3.59 7.58
CA LEU A 277 9.40 4.75 6.74
C LEU A 277 10.57 5.58 7.28
N CYS A 278 10.73 5.63 8.60
CA CYS A 278 11.84 6.35 9.22
C CYS A 278 13.16 5.61 8.95
N ILE A 279 13.15 4.28 8.97
CA ILE A 279 14.36 3.46 8.89
C ILE A 279 14.76 3.12 7.45
N SER A 280 13.81 3.05 6.52
CA SER A 280 14.07 2.82 5.08
C SER A 280 14.68 4.03 4.36
N MET A 281 14.76 5.19 5.02
CA MET A 281 15.37 6.38 4.46
C MET A 281 16.88 6.42 4.70
N PRO A 282 17.68 7.03 3.79
CA PRO A 282 19.07 7.39 4.08
C PRO A 282 19.17 8.06 5.45
N LYS A 283 20.24 7.74 6.20
CA LYS A 283 20.41 8.21 7.59
C LYS A 283 20.21 9.74 7.73
N THR A 284 20.59 10.51 6.71
CA THR A 284 20.29 11.94 6.56
C THR A 284 18.79 12.24 6.62
N GLN A 285 18.01 11.68 5.69
CA GLN A 285 16.56 11.88 5.62
C GLN A 285 15.83 11.38 6.87
N ARG A 286 16.31 10.30 7.50
CA ARG A 286 15.77 9.78 8.76
C ARG A 286 15.82 10.82 9.88
N VAL A 287 16.99 11.42 10.08
CA VAL A 287 17.19 12.43 11.13
C VAL A 287 16.44 13.73 10.76
N THR A 288 16.34 14.06 9.47
CA THR A 288 15.51 15.20 9.01
C THR A 288 14.02 14.97 9.28
N ARG A 289 13.48 13.76 9.08
CA ARG A 289 12.10 13.45 9.46
C ARG A 289 11.90 13.40 10.98
N GLU A 290 12.87 12.87 11.72
CA GLU A 290 12.85 12.89 13.20
C GLU A 290 12.69 14.33 13.70
N PHE A 291 13.40 15.28 13.10
CA PHE A 291 13.27 16.71 13.35
C PHE A 291 11.86 17.21 13.01
N GLU A 292 11.31 16.83 11.85
CA GLU A 292 9.98 17.28 11.42
C GLU A 292 8.81 16.65 12.21
N MET A 293 8.99 15.50 12.84
CA MET A 293 7.95 14.88 13.68
C MET A 293 7.96 15.36 15.13
N GLN A 294 8.98 16.13 15.55
CA GLN A 294 9.00 16.68 16.88
C GLN A 294 7.82 17.62 17.10
N ARG A 295 7.15 17.44 18.24
CA ARG A 295 6.19 18.37 18.83
C ARG A 295 6.58 18.64 20.27
N MET A 296 6.34 19.85 20.74
CA MET A 296 6.60 20.21 22.13
C MET A 296 5.56 19.56 23.05
N LYS A 297 6.00 18.95 24.16
CA LYS A 297 5.08 18.36 25.14
C LYS A 297 4.47 19.45 26.02
N GLU A 298 3.27 19.19 26.55
CA GLU A 298 2.63 20.15 27.45
C GLU A 298 3.43 20.45 28.72
N SER A 299 4.23 19.51 29.21
CA SER A 299 5.03 19.69 30.43
C SER A 299 6.44 20.23 30.20
N GLU A 300 6.83 20.49 28.96
CA GLU A 300 8.20 20.84 28.56
C GLU A 300 8.40 22.36 28.49
N THR A 301 9.62 22.85 28.74
CA THR A 301 9.98 24.26 28.56
C THR A 301 10.43 24.53 27.12
N ILE A 302 10.32 25.78 26.64
CA ILE A 302 10.79 26.16 25.30
C ILE A 302 12.28 25.87 25.14
N LYS A 303 13.07 26.10 26.20
CA LYS A 303 14.50 25.84 26.21
C LYS A 303 14.82 24.35 26.02
N ASP A 304 14.20 23.47 26.81
CA ASP A 304 14.44 22.02 26.70
C ASP A 304 14.02 21.48 25.32
N TYR A 305 12.92 22.01 24.77
CA TYR A 305 12.46 21.68 23.43
C TYR A 305 13.43 22.16 22.35
N SER A 306 13.92 23.39 22.48
CA SER A 306 14.93 23.99 21.59
C SER A 306 16.23 23.18 21.60
N ASP A 307 16.74 22.82 22.78
CA ASP A 307 17.96 22.02 22.94
C ASP A 307 17.82 20.63 22.29
N ARG A 308 16.63 19.99 22.42
CA ARG A 308 16.32 18.73 21.73
C ARG A 308 16.31 18.89 20.21
N LEU A 309 15.65 19.93 19.68
CA LEU A 309 15.63 20.20 18.25
C LEU A 309 17.03 20.49 17.70
N LEU A 310 17.83 21.26 18.45
CA LEU A 310 19.21 21.58 18.09
C LEU A 310 20.10 20.34 18.06
N LEU A 311 19.91 19.41 19.01
CA LEU A 311 20.62 18.13 19.01
C LEU A 311 20.30 17.30 17.76
N ILE A 312 19.04 17.27 17.34
CA ILE A 312 18.63 16.56 16.11
C ILE A 312 19.17 17.29 14.87
N ALA A 313 19.07 18.62 14.82
CA ALA A 313 19.59 19.46 13.74
C ALA A 313 21.11 19.26 13.54
N ASN A 314 21.88 19.19 14.62
CA ASN A 314 23.31 18.94 14.55
C ASN A 314 23.63 17.53 13.99
N LYS A 315 22.81 16.53 14.30
CA LYS A 315 22.93 15.21 13.65
C LYS A 315 22.65 15.28 12.14
N VAL A 316 21.70 16.11 11.69
CA VAL A 316 21.43 16.34 10.25
C VAL A 316 22.63 16.97 9.56
N ARG A 317 23.22 18.01 10.17
CA ARG A 317 24.41 18.73 9.66
C ARG A 317 25.61 17.82 9.50
N ILE A 318 25.89 16.99 10.53
CA ILE A 318 27.00 16.02 10.50
C ILE A 318 26.87 15.02 9.34
N LEU A 319 25.63 14.71 8.95
CA LEU A 319 25.36 13.78 7.85
C LEU A 319 25.40 14.44 6.46
N GLY A 320 25.80 15.71 6.36
CA GLY A 320 26.04 16.41 5.09
C GLY A 320 24.82 17.13 4.51
N THR A 321 23.76 17.34 5.30
CA THR A 321 22.58 18.13 4.89
C THR A 321 22.54 19.44 5.66
N GLU A 322 22.40 20.57 4.96
CA GLU A 322 22.25 21.88 5.60
C GLU A 322 20.85 22.01 6.22
N LEU A 323 20.79 22.28 7.53
CA LEU A 323 19.57 22.64 8.25
C LEU A 323 19.83 23.95 8.99
N ASN A 324 19.22 25.03 8.49
CA ASN A 324 19.46 26.39 8.97
C ASN A 324 18.80 26.65 10.32
N ASP A 325 19.41 27.48 11.16
CA ASP A 325 18.86 27.84 12.48
C ASP A 325 17.46 28.46 12.39
N ASN A 326 17.17 29.23 11.33
CA ASN A 326 15.84 29.78 11.07
C ASN A 326 14.77 28.69 10.95
N ARG A 327 15.13 27.50 10.43
CA ARG A 327 14.20 26.37 10.32
C ARG A 327 13.86 25.79 11.70
N ILE A 328 14.81 25.82 12.63
CA ILE A 328 14.61 25.42 14.03
C ILE A 328 13.67 26.39 14.72
N VAL A 329 13.90 27.70 14.56
CA VAL A 329 13.02 28.75 15.11
C VAL A 329 11.59 28.62 14.58
N GLN A 330 11.43 28.48 13.26
CA GLN A 330 10.11 28.24 12.66
C GLN A 330 9.44 26.99 13.23
N LYS A 331 10.19 25.90 13.39
CA LYS A 331 9.68 24.65 13.94
C LYS A 331 9.17 24.82 15.36
N ILE A 332 9.91 25.57 16.19
CA ILE A 332 9.48 25.89 17.56
C ILE A 332 8.15 26.64 17.49
N LEU A 333 8.10 27.77 16.79
CA LEU A 333 6.93 28.65 16.72
C LEU A 333 5.65 27.92 16.30
N VAL A 334 5.72 27.04 15.28
CA VAL A 334 4.54 26.31 14.78
C VAL A 334 4.14 25.09 15.62
N THR A 335 4.94 24.70 16.62
CA THR A 335 4.67 23.53 17.48
C THR A 335 4.56 23.88 18.96
N LEU A 336 4.56 25.18 19.30
CA LEU A 336 4.29 25.65 20.66
C LEU A 336 2.84 25.34 21.06
N PRO A 337 2.60 24.86 22.30
CA PRO A 337 1.24 24.68 22.81
C PRO A 337 0.50 26.02 22.99
N GLU A 338 -0.85 25.97 23.00
CA GLU A 338 -1.75 27.15 23.10
C GLU A 338 -1.42 28.08 24.27
N ARG A 339 -0.87 27.57 25.37
CA ARG A 339 -0.46 28.41 26.51
C ARG A 339 0.56 29.51 26.16
N TYR A 340 1.24 29.42 25.02
CA TYR A 340 2.21 30.42 24.56
C TYR A 340 1.64 31.36 23.47
N GLU A 341 0.37 31.21 23.09
CA GLU A 341 -0.25 31.96 21.99
C GLU A 341 -0.19 33.49 22.20
N ALA A 342 -0.47 33.95 23.42
CA ALA A 342 -0.35 35.37 23.78
C ALA A 342 1.08 35.91 23.65
N THR A 343 2.08 35.08 23.95
CA THR A 343 3.50 35.43 23.80
C THR A 343 3.91 35.48 22.33
N ILE A 344 3.41 34.55 21.51
CA ILE A 344 3.65 34.52 20.06
C ILE A 344 3.04 35.76 19.40
N ALA A 345 1.79 36.09 19.71
CA ALA A 345 1.10 37.28 19.18
C ALA A 345 1.84 38.59 19.56
N SER A 346 2.42 38.66 20.76
CA SER A 346 3.25 39.80 21.16
C SER A 346 4.59 39.87 20.38
N LEU A 347 5.18 38.72 20.06
CA LEU A 347 6.41 38.64 19.27
C LEU A 347 6.18 39.01 17.80
N GLU A 348 5.07 38.56 17.21
CA GLU A 348 4.65 38.92 15.84
C GLU A 348 4.48 40.41 15.64
N ASN A 349 3.94 41.11 16.64
CA ASN A 349 3.73 42.56 16.60
C ASN A 349 5.03 43.37 16.74
N THR A 350 6.11 42.76 17.22
CA THR A 350 7.36 43.47 17.58
C THR A 350 8.56 43.09 16.73
N LYS A 351 8.56 41.91 16.10
CA LYS A 351 9.69 41.39 15.31
C LYS A 351 9.22 40.67 14.05
N ASP A 352 10.06 40.71 13.02
CA ASP A 352 9.92 39.86 11.84
C ASP A 352 10.33 38.42 12.19
N LEU A 353 9.33 37.55 12.37
CA LEU A 353 9.53 36.14 12.71
C LEU A 353 10.39 35.37 11.69
N SER A 354 10.52 35.86 10.46
CA SER A 354 11.34 35.22 9.42
C SER A 354 12.85 35.41 9.62
N ARG A 355 13.24 36.35 10.48
CA ARG A 355 14.64 36.73 10.77
C ARG A 355 15.07 36.47 12.21
N LEU A 356 14.18 35.96 13.05
CA LEU A 356 14.49 35.67 14.45
C LEU A 356 15.56 34.58 14.56
N SER A 357 16.61 34.87 15.33
CA SER A 357 17.64 33.88 15.67
C SER A 357 17.27 33.09 16.93
N LEU A 358 17.87 31.90 17.07
CA LEU A 358 17.73 31.02 18.24
C LEU A 358 18.16 31.67 19.57
N ALA A 359 18.98 32.72 19.54
CA ALA A 359 19.42 33.46 20.73
C ALA A 359 18.46 34.60 21.11
N GLU A 360 17.61 35.02 20.17
CA GLU A 360 16.60 36.08 20.35
C GLU A 360 15.21 35.54 20.69
N LEU A 361 15.00 34.24 20.47
CA LEU A 361 13.85 33.44 20.88
C LEU A 361 14.08 32.91 22.30
#